data_AF-D4ZHP3-F1
#
_entry.id   AF-D4ZHP3-F1
#
_cell.length_a   1.000
_cell.length_b   1.000
_cell.length_c   1.000
_cell.angle_alpha   90.00
_cell.angle_beta   90.00
_cell.angle_gamma   90.00
#
_symmetry.space_group_name_H-M   'P 1'
#
loop_
_entity.id
_entity.type
_entity.pdbx_description
1 polymer ?
#
loop_
_entity_poly.entity_id
_entity_poly.type
_entity_poly.pdbx_seq_one_letter_code
_entity_poly.pdbx_strand_id
1 'polypeptide(L)'
;MTDFLLIVALVVVAAFFWQLRQMAEISRLFAQRECHKQKVQLLAIAMESARPSLGGSSGLTWKAKYILEFSTDGINQYQAQIWMHGKKVQKVQWPIFPEPEWLDAPESRGSVGGSCGSRGSCNTGKCK
;
A
#
# COMPACT_ATOMS: atom_id res chain seq x y z
N MET A 1 -2.82 48.05 -9.02
CA MET A 1 -1.95 46.96 -9.55
C MET A 1 -1.55 45.99 -8.45
N THR A 2 -1.17 46.48 -7.27
CA THR A 2 -0.84 45.69 -6.07
C THR A 2 -1.99 44.79 -5.60
N ASP A 3 -3.23 45.28 -5.62
CA ASP A 3 -4.41 44.53 -5.15
C ASP A 3 -4.63 43.25 -5.96
N PHE A 4 -4.41 43.33 -7.28
CA PHE A 4 -4.48 42.16 -8.16
C PHE A 4 -3.40 41.13 -7.84
N LEU A 5 -2.17 41.58 -7.60
CA LEU A 5 -1.07 40.69 -7.22
C LEU A 5 -1.32 39.98 -5.88
N LEU A 6 -1.92 40.68 -4.91
CA LEU A 6 -2.29 40.08 -3.63
C LEU A 6 -3.36 39.00 -3.78
N ILE A 7 -4.38 39.25 -4.61
CA ILE A 7 -5.42 38.26 -4.90
C ILE A 7 -4.82 37.03 -5.58
N VAL A 8 -3.96 37.24 -6.60
CA VAL A 8 -3.29 36.14 -7.30
C VAL A 8 -2.43 35.32 -6.33
N ALA A 9 -1.65 35.97 -5.48
CA ALA A 9 -0.82 35.28 -4.47
C ALA A 9 -1.68 34.43 -3.52
N LEU A 10 -2.81 34.96 -3.06
CA LEU A 10 -3.73 34.23 -2.19
C LEU A 10 -4.31 32.99 -2.88
N VAL A 11 -4.75 33.13 -4.13
CA VAL A 11 -5.29 32.01 -4.92
C VAL A 11 -4.22 30.93 -5.13
N VAL A 12 -2.96 31.32 -5.38
CA VAL A 12 -1.85 30.39 -5.54
C VAL A 12 -1.58 29.62 -4.24
N VAL A 13 -1.55 30.29 -3.09
CA VAL A 13 -1.38 29.64 -1.78
C VAL A 13 -2.54 28.69 -1.47
N ALA A 14 -3.78 29.11 -1.74
CA ALA A 14 -4.97 28.26 -1.56
C ALA A 14 -4.93 27.02 -2.46
N ALA A 15 -4.52 27.18 -3.73
CA ALA A 15 -4.36 26.08 -4.67
C ALA A 15 -3.28 25.09 -4.20
N PHE A 16 -2.14 25.58 -3.70
CA PHE A 16 -1.09 24.72 -3.14
C PHE A 16 -1.59 23.96 -1.91
N PHE A 17 -2.28 24.63 -0.99
CA PHE A 17 -2.84 23.97 0.19
C PHE A 17 -3.83 22.86 -0.21
N TRP A 18 -4.68 23.11 -1.20
CA TRP A 18 -5.61 22.12 -1.73
C TRP A 18 -4.89 20.90 -2.33
N GLN A 19 -3.81 21.13 -3.08
CA GLN A 19 -2.99 20.05 -3.64
C GLN A 19 -2.38 19.18 -2.54
N LEU A 20 -1.80 19.78 -1.49
CA LEU A 20 -1.26 19.04 -0.35
C LEU A 20 -2.34 18.24 0.37
N ARG A 21 -3.55 18.80 0.52
CA ARG A 21 -4.67 18.12 1.16
C ARG A 21 -5.12 16.89 0.36
N GLN A 22 -5.24 17.01 -0.97
CA GLN A 22 -5.53 15.87 -1.84
C GLN A 22 -4.46 14.78 -1.75
N MET A 23 -3.19 15.15 -1.65
CA MET A 23 -2.11 14.16 -1.50
C MET A 23 -2.21 13.39 -0.18
N ALA A 24 -2.53 14.08 0.92
CA ALA A 24 -2.74 13.43 2.21
C ALA A 24 -3.88 12.40 2.15
N GLU A 25 -4.99 12.73 1.48
CA GLU A 25 -6.11 11.81 1.33
C GLU A 25 -5.76 10.58 0.48
N ILE A 26 -5.09 10.78 -0.66
CA ILE A 26 -4.61 9.68 -1.51
C ILE A 26 -3.67 8.76 -0.74
N SER A 27 -2.72 9.33 0.01
CA SER A 27 -1.78 8.55 0.81
C SER A 27 -2.49 7.70 1.87
N ARG A 28 -3.54 8.24 2.51
CA ARG A 28 -4.32 7.52 3.52
C ARG A 28 -5.10 6.36 2.92
N LEU A 29 -5.75 6.57 1.77
CA LEU A 29 -6.46 5.50 1.06
C LEU A 29 -5.50 4.42 0.57
N PHE A 30 -4.34 4.81 0.06
CA PHE A 30 -3.31 3.88 -0.38
C PHE A 30 -2.76 3.07 0.79
N ALA A 31 -2.41 3.74 1.89
CA ALA A 31 -1.98 3.12 3.14
C ALA A 31 -2.96 2.06 3.66
N GLN A 32 -4.25 2.40 3.74
CA GLN A 32 -5.29 1.46 4.18
C GLN A 32 -5.34 0.21 3.29
N ARG A 33 -5.23 0.39 1.97
CA ARG A 33 -5.24 -0.74 1.02
C ARG A 33 -4.02 -1.62 1.19
N GLU A 34 -2.84 -1.04 1.36
CA GLU A 34 -1.61 -1.81 1.53
C GLU A 34 -1.59 -2.54 2.89
N CYS A 35 -2.01 -1.89 3.97
CA CYS A 35 -2.16 -2.54 5.27
C CYS A 35 -3.15 -3.71 5.22
N HIS A 36 -4.27 -3.54 4.51
CA HIS A 36 -5.25 -4.63 4.31
C HIS A 36 -4.65 -5.82 3.55
N LYS A 37 -3.83 -5.58 2.51
CA LYS A 37 -3.16 -6.66 1.77
C LYS A 37 -2.21 -7.47 2.66
N GLN A 38 -1.51 -6.79 3.55
CA GLN A 38 -0.58 -7.41 4.49
C GLN A 38 -1.25 -7.92 5.77
N LYS A 39 -2.57 -7.70 5.93
CA LYS A 39 -3.34 -8.04 7.14
C LYS A 39 -2.78 -7.40 8.40
N VAL A 40 -2.22 -6.20 8.29
CA VAL A 40 -1.72 -5.40 9.40
C VAL A 40 -2.67 -4.25 9.71
N GLN A 41 -2.70 -3.81 10.97
CA GLN A 41 -3.52 -2.69 11.39
C GLN A 41 -2.81 -1.36 11.10
N LEU A 42 -3.46 -0.47 10.36
CA LEU A 42 -2.97 0.91 10.18
C LEU A 42 -3.22 1.71 11.47
N LEU A 43 -2.16 2.26 12.06
CA LEU A 43 -2.22 3.16 13.21
C LEU A 43 -2.38 4.60 12.73
N ALA A 44 -1.38 5.09 12.01
CA ALA A 44 -1.29 6.48 11.60
C ALA A 44 -0.59 6.64 10.26
N ILE A 45 -0.82 7.78 9.62
CA ILE A 45 -0.06 8.22 8.46
C ILE A 45 0.27 9.70 8.63
N ALA A 46 1.55 10.02 8.57
CA ALA A 46 2.07 11.35 8.73
C ALA A 46 2.88 11.77 7.50
N MET A 47 2.75 13.04 7.11
CA MET A 47 3.61 13.63 6.08
C MET A 47 4.93 14.06 6.74
N GLU A 48 6.04 13.48 6.33
CA GLU A 48 7.38 13.82 6.87
C GLU A 48 7.97 15.02 6.14
N SER A 49 7.83 15.06 4.82
CA SER A 49 8.28 16.21 4.02
C SER A 49 7.49 16.33 2.74
N ALA A 50 7.25 17.58 2.31
CA ALA A 50 6.72 17.90 1.00
C ALA A 50 7.61 18.98 0.37
N ARG A 51 8.26 18.64 -0.73
CA ARG A 51 9.12 19.56 -1.49
C ARG A 51 8.50 19.80 -2.86
N PRO A 52 8.33 21.06 -3.28
CA PRO A 52 7.93 21.35 -4.65
C PRO A 52 9.06 20.87 -5.57
N SER A 53 8.71 20.12 -6.60
CA SER A 53 9.64 19.58 -7.58
C SER A 53 9.08 19.83 -8.97
N LEU A 54 9.90 20.39 -9.84
CA LEU A 54 9.63 20.39 -11.27
C LEU A 54 10.00 19.00 -11.80
N GLY A 55 9.01 18.17 -12.15
CA GLY A 55 9.27 16.80 -12.57
C GLY A 55 8.00 16.03 -12.87
N GLY A 56 8.06 15.12 -13.86
CA GLY A 56 6.93 14.34 -14.38
C GLY A 56 6.28 14.96 -15.63
N SER A 57 5.50 14.17 -16.38
CA SER A 57 4.91 14.54 -17.68
C SER A 57 3.92 15.72 -17.65
N SER A 58 3.68 16.36 -16.50
CA SER A 58 2.70 17.43 -16.32
C SER A 58 3.21 18.65 -15.53
N GLY A 59 4.53 18.87 -15.44
CA GLY A 59 5.09 20.13 -14.95
C GLY A 59 5.36 20.21 -13.44
N LEU A 60 4.81 21.23 -12.77
CA LEU A 60 5.06 21.57 -11.36
C LEU A 60 4.37 20.57 -10.44
N THR A 61 5.13 19.68 -9.80
CA THR A 61 4.61 18.63 -8.93
C THR A 61 5.22 18.71 -7.53
N TRP A 62 4.78 17.83 -6.63
CA TRP A 62 5.31 17.75 -5.28
C TRP A 62 5.95 16.39 -5.07
N LYS A 63 7.18 16.38 -4.56
CA LYS A 63 7.81 15.17 -4.01
C LYS A 63 7.52 15.17 -2.52
N ALA A 64 6.70 14.20 -2.09
CA ALA A 64 6.32 14.07 -0.70
C ALA A 64 6.74 12.71 -0.16
N LYS A 65 7.22 12.71 1.08
CA LYS A 65 7.56 11.51 1.83
C LYS A 65 6.59 11.39 2.99
N TYR A 66 5.98 10.22 3.12
CA TYR A 66 5.05 9.91 4.20
C TYR A 66 5.60 8.75 5.02
N ILE A 67 5.37 8.84 6.32
CA ILE A 67 5.63 7.76 7.27
C ILE A 67 4.28 7.14 7.59
N LEU A 68 4.20 5.83 7.36
CA LEU A 68 3.07 4.99 7.68
C LEU A 68 3.40 4.19 8.92
N GLU A 69 2.59 4.31 9.95
CA GLU A 69 2.72 3.55 11.19
C GLU A 69 1.68 2.44 11.21
N PHE A 70 2.12 1.22 11.48
CA PHE A 70 1.29 0.04 11.49
C PHE A 70 1.69 -0.94 12.59
N SER A 71 0.77 -1.81 12.94
CA SER A 71 0.97 -2.85 13.95
C SER A 71 0.50 -4.20 13.42
N THR A 72 1.24 -5.26 13.77
CA THR A 72 0.92 -6.65 13.44
C THR A 72 0.08 -7.33 14.52
N ASP A 73 0.27 -6.93 15.77
CA ASP A 73 -0.28 -7.56 16.98
C ASP A 73 -1.06 -6.57 17.89
N GLY A 74 -1.11 -5.29 17.51
CA GLY A 74 -1.74 -4.22 18.28
C GLY A 74 -0.85 -3.62 19.38
N ILE A 75 0.35 -4.17 19.59
CA ILE A 75 1.28 -3.73 20.66
C ILE A 75 2.55 -3.15 20.02
N ASN A 76 3.12 -3.85 19.06
CA ASN A 76 4.33 -3.43 18.36
C ASN A 76 4.01 -2.38 17.31
N GLN A 77 4.83 -1.32 17.27
CA GLN A 77 4.70 -0.24 16.30
C GLN A 77 5.83 -0.33 15.28
N TYR A 78 5.47 -0.48 14.02
CA TYR A 78 6.38 -0.49 12.88
C TYR A 78 6.13 0.71 11.98
N GLN A 79 7.19 1.18 11.31
CA GLN A 79 7.12 2.32 10.41
C GLN A 79 7.56 1.93 9.01
N ALA A 80 6.72 2.24 8.02
CA ALA A 80 7.03 2.14 6.60
C ALA A 80 7.12 3.52 5.97
N GLN A 81 7.90 3.66 4.91
CA GLN A 81 8.09 4.92 4.21
C GLN A 81 7.45 4.86 2.82
N ILE A 82 6.69 5.89 2.46
CA ILE A 82 6.01 6.02 1.17
C ILE A 82 6.55 7.27 0.47
N TRP A 83 7.07 7.08 -0.74
CA TRP A 83 7.46 8.17 -1.63
C TRP A 83 6.35 8.42 -2.63
N MET A 84 5.83 9.64 -2.61
CA MET A 84 4.83 10.12 -3.55
C MET A 84 5.41 11.22 -4.44
N HIS A 85 4.89 11.25 -5.66
CA HIS A 85 5.21 12.26 -6.64
C HIS A 85 3.91 12.76 -7.28
N GLY A 86 3.49 13.95 -6.85
CA GLY A 86 2.16 14.48 -7.13
C GLY A 86 1.09 13.57 -6.54
N LYS A 87 0.13 13.18 -7.37
CA LYS A 87 -1.00 12.31 -7.01
C LYS A 87 -0.70 10.81 -7.17
N LYS A 88 0.55 10.44 -7.47
CA LYS A 88 0.96 9.05 -7.71
C LYS A 88 1.96 8.60 -6.66
N VAL A 89 1.75 7.40 -6.12
CA VAL A 89 2.73 6.73 -5.27
C VAL A 89 3.82 6.14 -6.17
N GLN A 90 5.09 6.42 -5.88
CA GLN A 90 6.22 5.90 -6.65
C GLN A 90 6.80 4.64 -6.02
N LYS A 91 6.98 4.65 -4.70
CA LYS A 91 7.63 3.56 -3.98
C LYS A 91 7.09 3.47 -2.57
N VAL A 92 7.02 2.25 -2.06
CA VAL A 92 6.80 1.94 -0.65
C VAL A 92 8.00 1.12 -0.18
N GLN A 93 8.57 1.48 0.97
CA GLN A 93 9.59 0.71 1.65
C GLN A 93 8.99 0.21 2.95
N TRP A 94 8.78 -1.09 2.97
CA TRP A 94 8.36 -1.82 4.15
C TRP A 94 9.59 -2.18 4.99
N PRO A 95 9.51 -2.06 6.32
CA PRO A 95 10.50 -2.67 7.20
C PRO A 95 10.35 -4.19 7.15
N ILE A 96 11.29 -4.90 7.76
CA ILE A 96 11.14 -6.33 8.03
C ILE A 96 10.32 -6.44 9.31
N PHE A 97 9.20 -7.15 9.26
CA PHE A 97 8.30 -7.39 10.38
C PHE A 97 7.84 -8.85 10.36
N PRO A 98 7.49 -9.43 11.52
CA PRO A 98 6.93 -10.79 11.57
C PRO A 98 5.61 -10.85 10.82
N GLU A 99 5.35 -11.96 10.13
CA GLU A 99 4.04 -12.16 9.52
C GLU A 99 2.95 -12.12 10.61
N PRO A 100 1.80 -11.46 10.35
CA PRO A 100 0.72 -11.42 11.33
C PRO A 100 0.23 -12.85 11.60
N GLU A 101 0.17 -13.19 12.88
CA GLU A 101 -0.14 -14.54 13.41
C GLU A 101 -1.53 -15.06 12.98
N TRP A 102 -2.41 -14.18 12.48
CA TRP A 102 -3.85 -14.41 12.33
C TRP A 102 -4.31 -14.93 10.95
N LEU A 103 -3.48 -15.63 10.19
CA LEU A 103 -4.05 -16.49 9.15
C LEU A 103 -3.25 -17.77 9.10
N ASP A 104 -3.87 -18.84 9.61
CA ASP A 104 -3.56 -20.21 9.24
C ASP A 104 -3.14 -20.23 7.77
N ALA A 105 -1.87 -20.55 7.49
CA ALA A 105 -1.53 -21.10 6.19
C ALA A 105 -2.56 -22.21 5.97
N PRO A 106 -3.29 -22.26 4.83
CA PRO A 106 -4.25 -23.34 4.63
C PRO A 106 -3.46 -24.61 4.88
N GLU A 107 -3.74 -25.27 6.01
CA GLU A 107 -3.08 -26.52 6.32
C GLU A 107 -3.37 -27.33 5.08
N SER A 108 -2.31 -27.75 4.38
CA SER A 108 -2.47 -28.76 3.37
C SER A 108 -3.05 -29.92 4.14
N ARG A 109 -4.38 -30.06 4.12
CA ARG A 109 -5.09 -31.28 4.49
C ARG A 109 -4.56 -32.27 3.49
N GLY A 110 -3.38 -32.80 3.77
CA GLY A 110 -2.88 -34.00 3.18
C GLY A 110 -3.99 -34.97 3.44
N SER A 111 -4.74 -35.30 2.39
CA SER A 111 -5.51 -36.52 2.37
C SER A 111 -4.50 -37.66 2.38
N VAL A 112 -3.88 -37.88 3.54
CA VAL A 112 -3.15 -39.10 3.88
C VAL A 112 -4.19 -40.03 4.50
N GLY A 113 -5.22 -40.32 3.71
CA GLY A 113 -6.21 -41.34 3.99
C GLY A 113 -5.90 -42.54 3.13
N GLY A 114 -5.03 -43.42 3.65
CA GLY A 114 -4.80 -44.72 3.05
C GLY A 114 -6.11 -45.52 2.98
N SER A 115 -6.43 -46.02 1.79
CA SER A 115 -7.29 -47.19 1.63
C SER A 115 -6.51 -48.19 0.78
N CYS A 116 -5.88 -49.13 1.48
CA CYS A 116 -5.57 -50.45 0.97
C CYS A 116 -6.83 -51.06 0.31
N GLY A 117 -6.75 -51.46 -0.96
CA GLY A 117 -7.88 -52.11 -1.62
C GLY A 117 -7.66 -52.43 -3.09
N SER A 118 -7.21 -53.67 -3.33
CA SER A 118 -7.39 -54.47 -4.55
C SER A 118 -6.66 -54.08 -5.84
N ARG A 119 -5.68 -54.91 -6.16
CA ARG A 119 -5.11 -55.18 -7.49
C ARG A 119 -6.24 -55.40 -8.51
N GLY A 120 -6.50 -54.43 -9.37
CA GLY A 120 -7.33 -54.57 -10.57
C GLY A 120 -6.45 -54.75 -11.81
N SER A 121 -6.47 -55.95 -12.37
CA SER A 121 -5.76 -56.40 -13.56
C SER A 121 -5.91 -55.45 -14.76
N CYS A 122 -4.78 -54.93 -15.28
CA CYS A 122 -4.71 -54.27 -16.58
C CYS A 122 -4.95 -55.32 -17.68
N ASN A 123 -6.15 -55.33 -18.29
CA ASN A 123 -6.38 -56.11 -19.50
C ASN A 123 -6.38 -55.15 -20.69
N THR A 124 -5.28 -55.16 -21.44
CA THR A 124 -5.13 -54.42 -22.70
C THR A 124 -6.10 -55.01 -23.73
N GLY A 125 -7.17 -54.28 -24.05
CA GLY A 125 -8.17 -54.71 -25.02
C GLY A 125 -8.93 -53.55 -25.65
N LYS A 126 -8.45 -53.11 -26.82
CA LYS A 126 -9.20 -52.51 -27.95
C LYS A 126 -10.10 -51.30 -27.67
N CYS A 127 -9.67 -50.12 -28.15
CA CYS A 127 -10.59 -49.12 -28.70
C CYS A 127 -10.57 -49.25 -30.23
N LYS A 128 -11.77 -49.42 -30.81
CA LYS A 128 -12.08 -49.28 -32.23
C LYS A 128 -12.26 -47.80 -32.56
#